data_AF-A0A354PHA9-F1
#
_entry.id   AF-A0A354PHA9-F1
#
_cell.length_a   1.000
_cell.length_b   1.000
_cell.length_c   1.000
_cell.angle_alpha   90.00
_cell.angle_beta   90.00
_cell.angle_gamma   90.00
#
_symmetry.space_group_name_H-M   'P 1'
#
loop_
_entity.id
_entity.type
_entity.pdbx_description
1 polymer ?
#
loop_
_entity_poly.entity_id
_entity_poly.type
_entity_poly.pdbx_seq_one_letter_code
_entity_poly.pdbx_strand_id
1 'polypeptide(L)'
;LLFVADFSGLLHCVDAKTGKGYWTYDMFAASWASPLIVGDRVYIGDEDGDIAIFEVSKEMNQIGEINMGSAVYTTPIVANDTLFIANRNRLFAIQQGAKSEPAE
;
A
#
# COMPACT_ATOMS: atom_id res chain seq x y z
N LEU A 1 2.72 9.97 -12.62
CA LEU A 1 1.68 8.92 -12.58
C LEU A 1 0.72 9.27 -11.45
N LEU A 2 -0.53 8.89 -11.56
CA LEU A 2 -1.50 8.99 -10.47
C LEU A 2 -1.95 7.56 -10.16
N PHE A 3 -1.95 7.21 -8.88
CA PHE A 3 -2.43 5.93 -8.38
C PHE A 3 -3.73 6.17 -7.62
N VAL A 4 -4.78 5.44 -7.98
CA VAL A 4 -6.11 5.61 -7.41
C VAL A 4 -6.61 4.24 -6.98
N ALA A 5 -6.92 4.08 -5.70
CA ALA A 5 -7.66 2.92 -5.22
C ALA A 5 -9.16 3.22 -5.26
N ASP A 6 -9.97 2.22 -5.57
CA ASP A 6 -11.43 2.28 -5.45
C ASP A 6 -11.97 1.26 -4.43
N PHE A 7 -13.25 1.43 -4.05
CA PHE A 7 -13.90 0.57 -3.06
C PHE A 7 -14.16 -0.85 -3.55
N SER A 8 -14.01 -1.13 -4.85
CA SER A 8 -14.13 -2.49 -5.38
C SER A 8 -12.85 -3.30 -5.16
N GLY A 9 -11.80 -2.70 -4.60
CA GLY A 9 -10.50 -3.36 -4.42
C GLY A 9 -9.57 -3.17 -5.61
N LEU A 10 -9.85 -2.22 -6.51
CA LEU A 10 -8.99 -1.97 -7.66
C LEU A 10 -8.00 -0.86 -7.39
N LEU A 11 -6.73 -1.10 -7.72
CA LEU A 11 -5.69 -0.08 -7.81
C LEU A 11 -5.42 0.27 -9.27
N HIS A 12 -5.67 1.51 -9.64
CA HIS A 12 -5.43 2.03 -10.99
C HIS A 12 -4.14 2.83 -11.03
N CYS A 13 -3.34 2.63 -12.08
CA CYS A 13 -2.29 3.55 -12.48
C CYS A 13 -2.73 4.30 -13.74
N VAL A 14 -2.79 5.63 -13.64
CA VAL A 14 -3.24 6.50 -14.73
C VAL A 14 -2.25 7.63 -14.98
N ASP A 15 -2.34 8.19 -16.18
CA ASP A 15 -1.67 9.43 -16.51
C ASP A 15 -2.34 10.60 -15.77
N ALA A 16 -1.58 11.27 -14.90
CA ALA A 16 -2.12 12.33 -14.05
C ALA A 16 -2.62 13.56 -14.82
N LYS A 17 -2.17 13.77 -16.07
CA LYS A 17 -2.57 14.92 -16.90
C LYS A 17 -3.78 14.61 -17.77
N THR A 18 -3.84 13.38 -18.29
CA THR A 18 -4.82 12.99 -19.33
C THR A 18 -5.88 12.02 -18.83
N GLY A 19 -5.68 11.39 -17.67
CA GLY A 19 -6.54 10.33 -17.16
C GLY A 19 -6.41 9.01 -17.90
N LYS A 20 -5.51 8.89 -18.89
CA LYS A 20 -5.30 7.64 -19.63
C LYS A 20 -4.84 6.53 -18.67
N GLY A 21 -5.55 5.41 -18.65
CA GLY A 21 -5.15 4.22 -17.89
C GLY A 21 -3.89 3.56 -18.45
N TYR A 22 -2.98 3.18 -17.55
CA TYR A 22 -1.81 2.36 -17.86
C TYR A 22 -2.07 0.90 -17.46
N TRP A 23 -2.53 0.67 -16.22
CA TRP A 23 -2.90 -0.64 -15.72
C TRP A 23 -3.88 -0.54 -14.54
N THR A 24 -4.51 -1.66 -14.24
CA THR A 24 -5.35 -1.87 -13.05
C THR A 24 -4.94 -3.18 -12.41
N TYR A 25 -4.78 -3.18 -11.09
CA TYR A 25 -4.55 -4.35 -10.26
C TYR A 25 -5.78 -4.62 -9.40
N ASP A 26 -6.18 -5.87 -9.30
CA ASP A 26 -7.27 -6.32 -8.43
C ASP A 26 -6.65 -6.87 -7.14
N MET A 27 -6.93 -6.21 -6.01
CA MET A 27 -6.47 -6.65 -4.68
C MET A 27 -7.33 -7.82 -4.17
N PHE A 28 -8.43 -8.16 -4.83
CA PHE A 28 -9.41 -9.17 -4.42
C PHE A 28 -10.07 -8.92 -3.07
N ALA A 29 -9.79 -7.77 -2.45
CA ALA A 29 -10.37 -7.29 -1.21
C ALA A 29 -10.60 -5.77 -1.33
N ALA A 30 -11.65 -5.27 -0.66
CA ALA A 30 -11.93 -3.84 -0.72
C ALA A 30 -10.80 -3.05 -0.05
N SER A 31 -10.50 -1.88 -0.60
CA SER A 31 -9.55 -0.95 -0.01
C SER A 31 -10.24 0.35 0.37
N TRP A 32 -9.99 0.77 1.62
CA TRP A 32 -10.43 2.06 2.15
C TRP A 32 -9.28 3.06 2.26
N ALA A 33 -8.05 2.57 2.10
CA ALA A 33 -6.84 3.33 2.20
C ALA A 33 -6.57 4.10 0.89
N SER A 34 -5.80 5.18 0.99
CA SER A 34 -5.21 5.81 -0.18
C SER A 34 -3.85 5.17 -0.48
N PRO A 35 -3.43 5.07 -1.76
CA PRO A 35 -2.06 4.66 -2.09
C PRO A 35 -1.04 5.66 -1.56
N LEU A 36 0.00 5.16 -0.89
CA LEU A 36 1.16 5.95 -0.48
C LEU A 36 2.27 5.79 -1.51
N ILE A 37 2.82 6.90 -2.02
CA ILE A 37 4.03 6.91 -2.83
C ILE A 37 5.20 7.41 -2.00
N VAL A 38 6.26 6.61 -1.87
CA VAL A 38 7.52 7.02 -1.22
C VAL A 38 8.69 6.48 -2.03
N GLY A 39 9.58 7.38 -2.45
CA GLY A 39 10.67 7.04 -3.36
C GLY A 39 10.14 6.52 -4.69
N ASP A 40 10.55 5.31 -5.06
CA ASP A 40 10.16 4.59 -6.28
C ASP A 40 9.07 3.55 -6.04
N ARG A 41 8.39 3.58 -4.89
CA ARG A 41 7.41 2.56 -4.47
C ARG A 41 6.03 3.13 -4.19
N VAL A 42 5.03 2.31 -4.46
CA VAL A 42 3.61 2.51 -4.09
C VAL A 42 3.20 1.45 -3.09
N TYR A 43 2.54 1.86 -2.02
CA TYR A 43 2.00 0.98 -0.98
C TYR A 43 0.48 1.17 -0.90
N ILE A 44 -0.27 0.08 -0.86
CA ILE A 44 -1.72 0.11 -0.64
C ILE A 44 -2.13 -1.04 0.28
N GLY A 45 -3.02 -0.76 1.22
CA GLY A 45 -3.59 -1.76 2.13
C GLY A 45 -5.03 -2.10 1.80
N ASP A 46 -5.47 -3.30 2.18
CA ASP A 46 -6.84 -3.77 1.97
C ASP A 46 -7.50 -4.40 3.22
N GLU A 47 -8.74 -4.85 3.04
CA GLU A 47 -9.59 -5.46 4.06
C GLU A 47 -9.11 -6.83 4.57
N ASP A 48 -8.39 -7.61 3.75
CA ASP A 48 -7.84 -8.91 4.15
C ASP A 48 -6.51 -8.74 4.92
N GLY A 49 -6.00 -7.51 4.95
CA GLY A 49 -4.85 -7.11 5.73
C GLY A 49 -3.55 -7.15 4.94
N ASP A 50 -3.63 -7.26 3.62
CA ASP A 50 -2.47 -7.26 2.76
C ASP A 50 -2.00 -5.83 2.49
N ILE A 51 -0.68 -5.67 2.41
CA ILE A 51 -0.01 -4.47 1.90
C ILE A 51 0.64 -4.86 0.58
N ALA A 52 0.02 -4.48 -0.53
CA ALA A 52 0.61 -4.66 -1.86
C ALA A 52 1.61 -3.53 -2.15
N ILE A 53 2.75 -3.89 -2.73
CA ILE A 53 3.87 -2.97 -3.00
C ILE A 53 4.22 -3.04 -4.49
N PHE A 54 4.24 -1.89 -5.15
CA PHE A 54 4.55 -1.75 -6.57
C PHE A 54 5.70 -0.78 -6.80
N GLU A 55 6.41 -0.93 -7.91
CA GLU A 55 7.23 0.15 -8.45
C GLU A 55 6.37 1.27 -9.04
N VAL A 56 6.87 2.51 -8.97
CA VAL A 56 6.25 3.67 -9.63
C VAL A 56 6.54 3.60 -11.13
N SER A 57 5.77 2.79 -11.87
CA SER A 57 5.90 2.63 -13.33
C SER A 57 4.58 2.59 -14.10
N LYS A 58 4.68 2.78 -15.43
CA LYS A 58 3.60 2.59 -16.40
C LYS A 58 3.32 1.12 -16.70
N GLU A 59 4.23 0.23 -16.35
CA GLU A 59 4.05 -1.21 -16.36
C GLU A 59 3.66 -1.66 -14.94
N MET A 60 2.79 -2.66 -14.85
CA MET A 60 2.41 -3.23 -13.56
C MET A 60 3.55 -4.10 -13.06
N ASN A 61 4.27 -3.63 -12.03
CA ASN A 61 5.34 -4.38 -11.40
C ASN A 61 5.13 -4.42 -9.88
N GLN A 62 4.53 -5.51 -9.41
CA GLN A 62 4.39 -5.80 -7.98
C GLN A 62 5.70 -6.39 -7.46
N ILE A 63 6.31 -5.70 -6.50
CA ILE A 63 7.61 -6.08 -5.92
C ILE A 63 7.47 -6.75 -4.56
N GLY A 64 6.26 -6.79 -4.00
CA GLY A 64 5.99 -7.51 -2.77
C GLY A 64 4.55 -7.41 -2.32
N GLU A 65 4.24 -8.27 -1.36
CA GLU A 65 2.98 -8.30 -0.62
C GLU A 65 3.27 -8.76 0.80
N ILE A 66 2.64 -8.13 1.78
CA ILE A 66 2.83 -8.45 3.19
C ILE A 66 1.48 -8.53 3.86
N ASN A 67 1.13 -9.69 4.38
CA ASN A 67 -0.06 -9.85 5.21
C ASN A 67 0.23 -9.35 6.64
N MET A 68 -0.57 -8.39 7.10
CA MET A 68 -0.46 -7.77 8.41
C MET A 68 -1.29 -8.48 9.50
N GLY A 69 -1.95 -9.60 9.16
CA GLY A 69 -2.76 -10.42 10.05
C GLY A 69 -4.12 -9.84 10.44
N SER A 70 -4.46 -8.64 9.94
CA SER A 70 -5.76 -8.00 10.13
C SER A 70 -5.93 -6.84 9.15
N ALA A 71 -7.18 -6.48 8.87
CA ALA A 71 -7.58 -5.43 7.94
C ALA A 71 -6.78 -4.13 8.09
N VAL A 72 -6.28 -3.59 6.97
CA VAL A 72 -5.58 -2.31 6.88
C VAL A 72 -6.49 -1.29 6.21
N TYR A 73 -7.31 -0.62 7.02
CA TYR A 73 -8.19 0.46 6.55
C TYR A 73 -7.50 1.81 6.40
N THR A 74 -6.29 1.95 6.94
CA THR A 74 -5.59 3.24 7.02
C THR A 74 -4.55 3.38 5.92
N THR A 75 -4.39 4.60 5.43
CA THR A 75 -3.30 4.94 4.51
C THR A 75 -1.96 4.80 5.24
N PRO A 76 -1.02 3.96 4.75
CA PRO A 76 0.35 3.95 5.24
C PRO A 76 0.96 5.34 5.18
N ILE A 77 1.85 5.69 6.12
CA ILE A 77 2.52 6.99 6.11
C ILE A 77 3.98 6.85 6.50
N VAL A 78 4.86 7.65 5.90
CA VAL A 78 6.26 7.74 6.31
C VAL A 78 6.50 9.02 7.09
N ALA A 79 7.16 8.90 8.23
CA ALA A 79 7.69 10.01 9.01
C ALA A 79 9.01 9.60 9.65
N ASN A 80 10.02 10.47 9.61
CA ASN A 80 11.34 10.25 10.22
C ASN A 80 11.95 8.88 9.84
N ASP A 81 12.05 8.60 8.53
CA ASP A 81 12.60 7.35 7.99
C ASP A 81 11.94 6.06 8.51
N THR A 82 10.69 6.19 8.97
CA THR A 82 9.90 5.07 9.52
C THR A 82 8.56 5.01 8.79
N LEU A 83 8.23 3.82 8.28
CA LEU A 83 6.92 3.53 7.71
C LEU A 83 5.97 3.10 8.83
N PHE A 84 4.87 3.81 8.95
CA PHE A 84 3.80 3.51 9.88
C PHE A 84 2.62 2.91 9.14
N ILE A 85 2.14 1.78 9.64
CA ILE A 85 0.98 1.06 9.11
C ILE A 85 0.09 0.70 10.29
N ALA A 86 -1.16 1.15 10.28
CA ALA A 86 -2.15 0.73 11.28
C ALA A 86 -3.12 -0.26 10.65
N ASN A 87 -3.15 -1.47 11.20
CA ASN A 87 -4.25 -2.40 10.97
C ASN A 87 -5.29 -2.26 12.09
N ARG A 88 -6.37 -3.04 12.03
CA ARG A 88 -7.45 -3.02 13.03
C ARG A 88 -6.99 -3.17 14.49
N ASN A 89 -5.89 -3.90 14.72
CA ASN A 89 -5.48 -4.33 16.05
C ASN A 89 -4.14 -3.72 16.52
N ARG A 90 -3.32 -3.19 15.61
CA ARG A 90 -1.93 -2.81 15.89
C ARG A 90 -1.45 -1.69 14.97
N LEU A 91 -0.67 -0.78 15.54
CA LEU A 91 0.20 0.14 14.80
C LEU A 91 1.60 -0.46 14.69
N PHE A 92 2.09 -0.59 13.47
CA PHE A 92 3.44 -1.04 13.15
C PHE A 92 4.31 0.18 12.82
N ALA A 93 5.55 0.13 13.26
CA ALA A 93 6.61 1.04 12.88
C ALA A 93 7.73 0.20 12.23
N ILE A 94 7.96 0.41 10.94
CA ILE A 94 8.90 -0.37 10.14
C ILE A 94 10.03 0.56 9.72
N GLN A 95 11.24 0.24 10.16
CA GLN A 95 12.46 0.97 9.83
C GLN A 95 13.59 -0.01 9.53
N GLN A 96 14.45 0.34 8.58
CA GLN A 96 15.62 -0.47 8.25
C GLN A 96 16.53 -0.64 9.48
N GLY A 97 16.88 -1.90 9.80
CA GLY A 97 17.72 -2.22 10.95
C GLY A 97 17.00 -2.23 12.31
N ALA A 98 15.68 -1.96 12.33
CA ALA A 98 14.88 -2.14 13.53
C ALA A 98 14.87 -3.61 13.97
N LYS A 99 14.97 -3.85 15.28
CA LYS A 99 14.81 -5.18 15.88
C LYS A 99 13.36 -5.31 16.34
N SER A 100 12.70 -6.40 15.95
CA SER A 100 11.41 -6.75 16.55
C SER A 100 11.64 -7.25 17.97
N GLU A 101 10.97 -6.64 18.95
CA GLU A 101 10.77 -7.31 20.24
C GLU A 101 9.73 -8.43 20.07
N PRO A 102 9.87 -9.57 20.77
CA PRO A 102 8.84 -10.61 20.79
C PRO A 102 7.51 -9.99 21.24
N ALA A 103 6.41 -10.41 20.63
CA ALA A 103 5.10 -10.10 21.18
C ALA A 103 4.96 -10.76 22.56
N GLU A 104 4.56 -9.99 23.58
CA GLU A 104 4.12 -10.52 24.88
C GLU A 104 2.83 -11.35 24.75
#